data_AF-A0A7V0VZZ1-F1
#
_entry.id   AF-A0A7V0VZZ1-F1
#
_cell.length_a   1.000
_cell.length_b   1.000
_cell.length_c   1.000
_cell.angle_alpha   90.00
_cell.angle_beta   90.00
_cell.angle_gamma   90.00
#
_symmetry.space_group_name_H-M   'P 1'
#
loop_
_entity.id
_entity.type
_entity.pdbx_description
1 polymer ?
#
loop_
_entity_poly.entity_id
_entity_poly.type
_entity_poly.pdbx_seq_one_letter_code
_entity_poly.pdbx_strand_id
1 'polypeptide(L)'
;MAIIKYDPQIYHDVLGKFEPVLRISDGDTVITSTVDNAGHNSLDKKVAEGINPQTGPFYIEGAEPGDILAVHFDKMAPNRKIGRASVTVASNSVCQSYLSEMPKDRIIYEWELDIDKWTATLINPDPDLDGIVLPLSPLLGCFGVSPKDEGIPATTASTHGGNMDYNGFGAGVTVYFPVFVKGALFFLGDGHAVQGDGEITGMGIESSFDVQFTVKVIKGKSIDNLRAENDEYIMTVGNARPLDLALQIATTDMIKWLKSDYKLKDNAIGVLLGQCIQYDVGNFFDPAYTMICKLRKKWLINFSK
;
A
#
# COMPACT_ATOMS: atom_id res chain seq x y z
N MET A 1 -21.92 -3.71 12.76
CA MET A 1 -21.23 -2.67 11.98
C MET A 1 -21.29 -1.38 12.76
N ALA A 2 -20.26 -1.17 13.57
CA ALA A 2 -20.01 0.06 14.31
C ALA A 2 -19.02 0.94 13.53
N ILE A 3 -19.06 2.25 13.79
CA ILE A 3 -18.02 3.19 13.39
C ILE A 3 -17.24 3.55 14.65
N ILE A 4 -15.96 3.19 14.68
CA ILE A 4 -15.10 3.30 15.86
C ILE A 4 -14.02 4.34 15.56
N LYS A 5 -13.85 5.30 16.47
CA LYS A 5 -12.74 6.26 16.40
C LYS A 5 -11.60 5.75 17.27
N TYR A 6 -10.38 5.75 16.73
CA TYR A 6 -9.18 5.38 17.46
C TYR A 6 -8.11 6.46 17.27
N ASP A 7 -7.50 6.91 18.37
CA ASP A 7 -6.42 7.89 18.37
C ASP A 7 -5.10 7.19 18.72
N PRO A 8 -4.17 6.99 17.76
CA PRO A 8 -3.01 6.14 17.96
C PRO A 8 -2.01 6.67 19.00
N GLN A 9 -1.68 5.83 19.98
CA GLN A 9 -0.66 6.13 21.00
C GLN A 9 0.58 5.25 20.87
N ILE A 10 0.50 4.16 20.11
CA ILE A 10 1.55 3.16 19.94
C ILE A 10 1.73 2.95 18.44
N TYR A 11 2.99 2.84 18.03
CA TYR A 11 3.39 2.60 16.66
C TYR A 11 4.45 1.51 16.60
N HIS A 12 4.48 0.76 15.51
CA HIS A 12 5.45 -0.31 15.28
C HIS A 12 6.08 -0.16 13.90
N ASP A 13 7.41 -0.19 13.82
CA ASP A 13 8.19 -0.23 12.57
C ASP A 13 8.39 -1.68 12.06
N VAL A 14 7.60 -2.61 12.58
CA VAL A 14 7.58 -4.04 12.25
C VAL A 14 6.11 -4.49 12.20
N LEU A 15 5.74 -5.29 11.21
CA LEU A 15 4.46 -6.00 11.18
C LEU A 15 4.67 -7.35 11.86
N GLY A 16 4.03 -7.55 13.00
CA GLY A 16 4.27 -8.72 13.85
C GLY A 16 3.17 -8.99 14.87
N LYS A 17 3.44 -9.90 15.80
CA LYS A 17 2.49 -10.39 16.81
C LYS A 17 2.52 -9.54 18.08
N PHE A 18 2.15 -8.27 17.96
CA PHE A 18 2.04 -7.35 19.10
C PHE A 18 0.68 -7.42 19.78
N GLU A 19 0.59 -6.90 21.00
CA GLU A 19 -0.69 -6.73 21.68
C GLU A 19 -1.61 -5.79 20.86
N PRO A 20 -2.87 -6.19 20.60
CA PRO A 20 -3.77 -5.37 19.80
C PRO A 20 -4.10 -4.03 20.46
N VAL A 21 -4.06 -2.95 19.68
CA VAL A 21 -4.49 -1.62 20.14
C VAL A 21 -6.01 -1.49 20.22
N LEU A 22 -6.71 -2.29 19.40
CA LEU A 22 -8.17 -2.31 19.33
C LEU A 22 -8.64 -3.67 18.79
N ARG A 23 -9.78 -4.14 19.29
CA ARG A 23 -10.51 -5.30 18.76
C ARG A 23 -11.72 -4.80 17.98
N ILE A 24 -11.87 -5.25 16.73
CA ILE A 24 -12.94 -4.84 15.80
C ILE A 24 -13.65 -6.06 15.23
N SER A 25 -14.94 -5.95 14.95
CA SER A 25 -15.75 -7.06 14.44
C SER A 25 -15.88 -7.01 12.91
N ASP A 26 -16.32 -8.13 12.33
CA ASP A 26 -16.69 -8.21 10.90
C ASP A 26 -17.70 -7.11 10.52
N GLY A 27 -17.37 -6.32 9.50
CA GLY A 27 -18.15 -5.18 9.02
C GLY A 27 -18.00 -3.88 9.83
N ASP A 28 -17.13 -3.82 10.83
CA ASP A 28 -16.86 -2.56 11.52
C ASP A 28 -15.96 -1.63 10.69
N THR A 29 -16.17 -0.33 10.87
CA THR A 29 -15.39 0.75 10.28
C THR A 29 -14.56 1.42 11.37
N VAL A 30 -13.28 1.67 11.10
CA VAL A 30 -12.37 2.41 11.97
C VAL A 30 -12.02 3.73 11.33
N ILE A 31 -12.06 4.82 12.11
CA ILE A 31 -11.51 6.13 11.77
C ILE A 31 -10.30 6.34 12.68
N THR A 32 -9.12 6.47 12.10
CA THR A 32 -7.84 6.62 12.80
C THR A 32 -6.94 7.62 12.06
N SER A 33 -5.78 7.90 12.61
CA SER A 33 -4.71 8.60 11.91
C SER A 33 -3.47 7.73 11.74
N THR A 34 -2.50 8.20 10.98
CA THR A 34 -1.14 7.67 10.88
C THR A 34 -0.14 8.80 11.12
N VAL A 35 1.07 8.45 11.53
CA VAL A 35 2.24 9.33 11.45
C VAL A 35 2.87 9.22 10.05
N ASP A 36 3.71 10.17 9.67
CA ASP A 36 4.53 10.07 8.46
C ASP A 36 5.60 8.96 8.58
N ASN A 37 6.28 8.67 7.47
CA ASN A 37 7.32 7.66 7.37
C ASN A 37 8.49 7.85 8.36
N ALA A 38 8.67 9.08 8.84
CA ALA A 38 9.65 9.48 9.84
C ALA A 38 9.03 9.68 11.23
N GLY A 39 7.81 9.21 11.49
CA GLY A 39 7.17 9.23 12.81
C GLY A 39 6.65 10.57 13.31
N HIS A 40 6.41 11.54 12.43
CA HIS A 40 5.79 12.82 12.78
C HIS A 40 4.27 12.77 12.62
N ASN A 41 3.55 13.35 13.58
CA ASN A 41 2.09 13.40 13.56
C ASN A 41 1.54 14.62 12.80
N SER A 42 0.23 14.86 12.91
CA SER A 42 -0.50 15.98 12.28
C SER A 42 -0.06 17.37 12.74
N LEU A 43 0.63 17.48 13.88
CA LEU A 43 1.25 18.71 14.37
C LEU A 43 2.72 18.83 13.96
N ASP A 44 3.18 17.95 13.07
CA ASP A 44 4.58 17.77 12.67
C ASP A 44 5.53 17.56 13.86
N LYS A 45 5.05 16.86 14.90
CA LYS A 45 5.86 16.47 16.05
C LYS A 45 6.26 15.01 15.94
N LYS A 46 7.55 14.73 16.09
CA LYS A 46 8.08 13.36 16.20
C LYS A 46 7.49 12.68 17.44
N VAL A 47 6.70 11.64 17.23
CA VAL A 47 6.03 10.84 18.29
C VAL A 47 6.28 9.34 18.17
N ALA A 48 6.89 8.90 17.07
CA ALA A 48 7.26 7.51 16.84
C ALA A 48 8.71 7.41 16.35
N GLU A 49 9.42 6.39 16.80
CA GLU A 49 10.77 6.05 16.34
C GLU A 49 10.73 5.03 15.20
N GLY A 50 11.88 4.79 14.57
CA GLY A 50 12.00 3.86 13.44
C GLY A 50 11.61 4.47 12.09
N ILE A 51 11.56 3.62 11.08
CA ILE A 51 11.18 3.96 9.69
C ILE A 51 9.84 3.29 9.39
N ASN A 52 8.95 4.04 8.76
CA ASN A 52 7.56 3.66 8.45
C ASN A 52 6.81 3.13 9.68
N PRO A 53 6.75 3.89 10.80
CA PRO A 53 6.00 3.47 11.98
C PRO A 53 4.51 3.32 11.67
N GLN A 54 3.97 2.13 11.96
CA GLN A 54 2.62 1.71 11.63
C GLN A 54 1.66 1.90 12.80
N THR A 55 0.44 2.33 12.48
CA THR A 55 -0.70 2.29 13.41
C THR A 55 -1.28 0.87 13.45
N GLY A 56 -1.47 0.32 14.65
CA GLY A 56 -1.95 -1.05 14.84
C GLY A 56 -1.15 -1.81 15.91
N PRO A 57 -1.30 -3.14 16.04
CA PRO A 57 -2.22 -3.95 15.25
C PRO A 57 -3.69 -3.84 15.70
N PHE A 58 -4.60 -3.83 14.74
CA PHE A 58 -6.02 -4.06 14.95
C PHE A 58 -6.30 -5.57 14.93
N TYR A 59 -6.97 -6.07 15.95
CA TYR A 59 -7.41 -7.48 16.01
C TYR A 59 -8.82 -7.62 15.46
N ILE A 60 -8.99 -8.46 14.44
CA ILE A 60 -10.28 -8.70 13.79
C ILE A 60 -10.95 -9.93 14.40
N GLU A 61 -12.03 -9.74 15.14
CA GLU A 61 -12.76 -10.82 15.79
C GLU A 61 -13.28 -11.83 14.77
N GLY A 62 -13.01 -13.12 15.03
CA GLY A 62 -13.43 -14.22 14.16
C GLY A 62 -12.54 -14.50 12.94
N ALA A 63 -11.49 -13.70 12.69
CA ALA A 63 -10.49 -14.03 11.67
C ALA A 63 -9.54 -15.13 12.19
N GLU A 64 -9.44 -16.24 11.44
CA GLU A 64 -8.60 -17.39 11.79
C GLU A 64 -7.64 -17.73 10.63
N PRO A 65 -6.48 -18.36 10.90
CA PRO A 65 -5.57 -18.79 9.84
C PRO A 65 -6.27 -19.60 8.74
N GLY A 66 -6.06 -19.22 7.48
CA GLY A 66 -6.71 -19.82 6.32
C GLY A 66 -7.99 -19.10 5.85
N ASP A 67 -8.42 -18.06 6.56
CA ASP A 67 -9.39 -17.09 6.07
C ASP A 67 -8.72 -16.00 5.22
N ILE A 68 -9.55 -15.13 4.63
CA ILE A 68 -9.12 -13.86 4.03
C ILE A 68 -9.69 -12.71 4.85
N LEU A 69 -8.85 -11.72 5.16
CA LEU A 69 -9.28 -10.41 5.63
C LEU A 69 -9.40 -9.47 4.44
N ALA A 70 -10.59 -8.94 4.18
CA ALA A 70 -10.79 -7.84 3.25
C ALA A 70 -10.77 -6.52 4.03
N VAL A 71 -9.96 -5.56 3.59
CA VAL A 71 -9.91 -4.20 4.14
C VAL A 71 -10.28 -3.24 3.02
N HIS A 72 -11.41 -2.56 3.17
CA HIS A 72 -11.84 -1.49 2.27
C HIS A 72 -11.37 -0.15 2.84
N PHE A 73 -10.61 0.61 2.07
CA PHE A 73 -10.21 1.96 2.45
C PHE A 73 -11.28 2.96 2.03
N ASP A 74 -12.13 3.35 2.97
CA ASP A 74 -13.24 4.28 2.70
C ASP A 74 -12.73 5.68 2.35
N LYS A 75 -11.75 6.19 3.11
CA LYS A 75 -11.18 7.53 2.95
C LYS A 75 -9.74 7.56 3.44
N MET A 76 -8.91 8.39 2.80
CA MET A 76 -7.60 8.76 3.30
C MET A 76 -7.20 10.13 2.78
N ALA A 77 -6.56 10.94 3.63
CA ALA A 77 -6.08 12.26 3.26
C ALA A 77 -4.94 12.71 4.18
N PRO A 78 -3.99 13.53 3.70
CA PRO A 78 -3.04 14.21 4.57
C PRO A 78 -3.79 15.06 5.61
N ASN A 79 -3.36 15.01 6.87
CA ASN A 79 -3.97 15.76 7.97
C ASN A 79 -3.08 16.92 8.48
N ARG A 80 -2.09 17.30 7.67
CA ARG A 80 -1.22 18.46 7.88
C ARG A 80 -0.85 19.11 6.55
N LYS A 81 -0.28 20.32 6.61
CA LYS A 81 0.04 21.15 5.43
C LYS A 81 1.46 20.99 4.91
N ILE A 82 2.26 20.10 5.49
CA ILE A 82 3.65 19.89 5.11
C ILE A 82 3.85 18.43 4.75
N GLY A 83 4.43 18.18 3.58
CA GLY A 83 4.92 16.89 3.14
C GLY A 83 6.43 16.92 2.92
N ARG A 84 7.08 15.75 2.88
CA ARG A 84 8.53 15.64 2.64
C ARG A 84 8.82 14.58 1.59
N ALA A 85 9.68 14.88 0.63
CA ALA A 85 10.07 13.93 -0.42
C ALA A 85 11.58 13.96 -0.66
N SER A 86 12.14 12.80 -0.99
CA SER A 86 13.51 12.70 -1.51
C SER A 86 13.53 13.14 -2.97
N VAL A 87 14.58 13.85 -3.38
CA VAL A 87 14.79 14.25 -4.79
C VAL A 87 15.87 13.42 -5.49
N THR A 88 16.53 12.52 -4.76
CA THR A 88 17.62 11.70 -5.30
C THR A 88 17.05 10.42 -5.87
N VAL A 89 17.12 10.26 -7.20
CA VAL A 89 16.77 9.01 -7.88
C VAL A 89 17.65 7.87 -7.35
N ALA A 90 17.05 6.71 -7.17
CA ALA A 90 17.71 5.53 -6.65
C ALA A 90 18.63 4.91 -7.70
N SER A 91 19.80 4.44 -7.26
CA SER A 91 20.83 3.90 -8.15
C SER A 91 20.38 2.67 -8.95
N ASN A 92 19.48 1.87 -8.38
CA ASN A 92 18.88 0.73 -9.08
C ASN A 92 17.93 1.15 -10.21
N SER A 93 17.41 2.38 -10.22
CA SER A 93 16.48 2.91 -11.22
C SER A 93 17.15 3.45 -12.49
N VAL A 94 18.49 3.49 -12.54
CA VAL A 94 19.25 4.01 -13.68
C VAL A 94 20.21 2.96 -14.25
N CYS A 95 20.65 3.18 -15.49
CA CYS A 95 21.66 2.31 -16.10
C CYS A 95 23.02 2.43 -15.38
N GLN A 96 23.76 1.32 -15.36
CA GLN A 96 25.10 1.24 -14.77
C GLN A 96 26.05 2.36 -15.26
N SER A 97 25.92 2.78 -16.52
CA SER A 97 26.75 3.84 -17.12
C SER A 97 26.52 5.23 -16.51
N TYR A 98 25.36 5.48 -15.92
CA TYR A 98 24.99 6.79 -15.34
C TYR A 98 25.35 6.89 -13.85
N LEU A 99 25.68 5.77 -13.19
CA LEU A 99 25.92 5.75 -11.74
C LEU A 99 27.03 6.70 -11.28
N SER A 100 28.05 6.94 -12.10
CA SER A 100 29.14 7.87 -11.78
C SER A 100 28.74 9.34 -11.85
N GLU A 101 27.64 9.66 -12.54
CA GLU A 101 27.12 11.02 -12.71
C GLU A 101 26.04 11.39 -11.68
N MET A 102 25.54 10.40 -10.94
CA MET A 102 24.47 10.62 -9.96
C MET A 102 24.91 11.54 -8.81
N PRO A 103 23.98 12.36 -8.28
CA PRO A 103 24.18 13.04 -7.00
C PRO A 103 24.50 12.04 -5.89
N LYS A 104 25.48 12.37 -5.05
CA LYS A 104 25.90 11.50 -3.93
C LYS A 104 25.07 11.68 -2.67
N ASP A 105 24.54 12.87 -2.49
CA ASP A 105 23.78 13.23 -1.30
C ASP A 105 22.30 12.91 -1.50
N ARG A 106 21.67 12.33 -0.48
CA ARG A 106 20.21 12.22 -0.40
C ARG A 106 19.68 13.53 0.17
N ILE A 107 18.89 14.24 -0.62
CA ILE A 107 18.33 15.53 -0.24
C ILE A 107 16.82 15.37 -0.08
N ILE A 108 16.29 15.91 1.03
CA ILE A 108 14.86 15.93 1.33
C ILE A 108 14.35 17.34 1.14
N TYR A 109 13.29 17.49 0.35
CA TYR A 109 12.59 18.74 0.10
C TYR A 109 11.24 18.73 0.81
N GLU A 110 10.80 19.91 1.27
CA GLU A 110 9.50 20.11 1.87
C GLU A 110 8.49 20.61 0.84
N TRP A 111 7.25 20.15 0.97
CA TRP A 111 6.13 20.47 0.10
C TRP A 111 5.01 21.08 0.92
N GLU A 112 4.41 22.15 0.43
CA GLU A 112 3.14 22.66 0.96
C GLU A 112 2.00 21.80 0.40
N LEU A 113 1.15 21.31 1.30
CA LEU A 113 -0.06 20.56 0.98
C LEU A 113 -1.28 21.46 1.22
N ASP A 114 -1.89 21.92 0.13
CA ASP A 114 -3.13 22.69 0.16
C ASP A 114 -4.32 21.73 0.06
N ILE A 115 -4.90 21.38 1.21
CA ILE A 115 -6.04 20.45 1.32
C ILE A 115 -7.34 21.07 0.76
N ASP A 116 -7.46 22.41 0.78
CA ASP A 116 -8.65 23.10 0.27
C ASP A 116 -8.67 23.08 -1.27
N LYS A 117 -7.51 23.27 -1.91
CA LYS A 117 -7.36 23.18 -3.37
C LYS A 117 -7.04 21.77 -3.86
N TRP A 118 -6.71 20.86 -2.96
CA TRP A 118 -6.27 19.50 -3.24
C TRP A 118 -4.99 19.44 -4.11
N THR A 119 -3.98 20.24 -3.72
CA THR A 119 -2.71 20.35 -4.45
C THR A 119 -1.47 20.28 -3.55
N ALA A 120 -0.32 19.88 -4.12
CA ALA A 120 1.00 19.98 -3.51
C ALA A 120 1.92 20.90 -4.35
N THR A 121 2.68 21.76 -3.66
CA THR A 121 3.66 22.66 -4.26
C THR A 121 4.97 22.62 -3.50
N LEU A 122 6.09 22.63 -4.21
CA LEU A 122 7.41 22.58 -3.60
C LEU A 122 7.71 23.88 -2.83
N ILE A 123 8.22 23.77 -1.60
CA ILE A 123 8.66 24.93 -0.81
C ILE A 123 10.07 25.32 -1.26
N ASN A 124 10.26 26.60 -1.59
CA ASN A 124 11.51 27.13 -2.16
C ASN A 124 11.96 26.36 -3.41
N PRO A 125 11.16 26.33 -4.49
CA PRO A 125 11.49 25.55 -5.66
C PRO A 125 12.78 26.03 -6.32
N ASP A 126 13.48 25.09 -6.95
CA ASP A 126 14.47 25.44 -7.95
C ASP A 126 13.79 26.30 -9.04
N PRO A 127 14.44 27.35 -9.60
CA PRO A 127 13.88 28.13 -10.69
C PRO A 127 13.34 27.29 -11.86
N ASP A 128 13.93 26.13 -12.13
CA ASP A 128 13.49 25.23 -13.20
C ASP A 128 12.15 24.53 -12.90
N LEU A 129 11.74 24.51 -11.63
CA LEU A 129 10.49 23.87 -11.15
C LEU A 129 9.50 24.89 -10.56
N ASP A 130 9.78 26.19 -10.68
CA ASP A 130 8.87 27.23 -10.21
C ASP A 130 7.50 27.13 -10.92
N GLY A 131 6.42 27.20 -10.14
CA GLY A 131 5.06 27.08 -10.62
C GLY A 131 4.54 25.64 -10.86
N ILE A 132 5.31 24.59 -10.56
CA ILE A 132 4.77 23.23 -10.57
C ILE A 132 3.75 23.05 -9.43
N VAL A 133 2.53 22.67 -9.81
CA VAL A 133 1.44 22.33 -8.90
C VAL A 133 0.99 20.90 -9.22
N LEU A 134 1.13 20.00 -8.24
CA LEU A 134 0.71 18.62 -8.37
C LEU A 134 -0.68 18.43 -7.76
N PRO A 135 -1.63 17.74 -8.40
CA PRO A 135 -2.86 17.33 -7.73
C PRO A 135 -2.53 16.29 -6.66
N LEU A 136 -3.15 16.39 -5.48
CA LEU A 136 -3.01 15.35 -4.47
C LEU A 136 -3.65 14.06 -4.97
N SER A 137 -2.95 12.95 -4.79
CA SER A 137 -3.43 11.59 -5.07
C SER A 137 -3.07 10.69 -3.89
N PRO A 138 -3.77 10.85 -2.74
CA PRO A 138 -3.37 10.20 -1.50
C PRO A 138 -3.46 8.68 -1.56
N LEU A 139 -2.45 8.01 -1.00
CA LEU A 139 -2.33 6.56 -0.88
C LEU A 139 -1.68 6.19 0.48
N LEU A 140 -1.76 4.91 0.84
CA LEU A 140 -0.93 4.32 1.91
C LEU A 140 0.14 3.41 1.30
N GLY A 141 1.40 3.67 1.64
CA GLY A 141 2.56 2.92 1.14
C GLY A 141 2.74 1.58 1.85
N CYS A 142 2.52 1.58 3.18
CA CYS A 142 2.70 0.44 4.05
C CYS A 142 1.43 0.09 4.81
N PHE A 143 0.94 -1.13 4.60
CA PHE A 143 -0.15 -1.72 5.37
C PHE A 143 -0.18 -3.23 5.17
N GLY A 144 -0.69 -3.97 6.15
CA GLY A 144 -0.63 -5.42 6.12
C GLY A 144 -1.14 -6.11 7.36
N VAL A 145 -1.09 -7.43 7.35
CA VAL A 145 -1.43 -8.27 8.50
C VAL A 145 -0.16 -8.83 9.13
N SER A 146 -0.22 -9.36 10.36
CA SER A 146 0.93 -10.03 10.94
C SER A 146 1.30 -11.25 10.10
N PRO A 147 2.59 -11.44 9.77
CA PRO A 147 3.07 -12.66 9.14
C PRO A 147 2.91 -13.87 10.07
N LYS A 148 3.00 -15.07 9.47
CA LYS A 148 2.88 -16.36 10.17
C LYS A 148 3.98 -16.56 11.20
N ASP A 149 5.21 -16.22 10.83
CA ASP A 149 6.42 -16.56 11.58
C ASP A 149 6.91 -15.35 12.38
N GLU A 150 8.10 -14.84 12.10
CA GLU A 150 8.68 -13.66 12.75
C GLU A 150 8.12 -12.37 12.16
N GLY A 151 8.20 -11.29 12.93
CA GLY A 151 7.80 -9.97 12.45
C GLY A 151 8.71 -9.51 11.31
N ILE A 152 8.14 -8.81 10.34
CA ILE A 152 8.87 -8.28 9.18
C ILE A 152 8.94 -6.75 9.29
N PRO A 153 10.10 -6.11 9.07
CA PRO A 153 10.20 -4.65 9.09
C PRO A 153 9.18 -3.98 8.17
N ALA A 154 8.60 -2.87 8.62
CA ALA A 154 7.59 -2.13 7.88
C ALA A 154 8.12 -1.61 6.53
N THR A 155 9.43 -1.54 6.34
CA THR A 155 10.10 -1.17 5.08
C THR A 155 10.19 -2.33 4.05
N THR A 156 9.56 -3.48 4.29
CA THR A 156 9.65 -4.64 3.39
C THR A 156 8.28 -5.23 3.11
N ALA A 157 7.88 -5.27 1.84
CA ALA A 157 6.69 -6.01 1.43
C ALA A 157 6.96 -7.52 1.26
N SER A 158 5.91 -8.31 1.51
CA SER A 158 5.87 -9.74 1.23
C SER A 158 4.41 -10.20 1.07
N THR A 159 4.10 -11.46 1.37
CA THR A 159 2.75 -12.05 1.24
C THR A 159 1.72 -11.48 2.24
N HIS A 160 2.19 -10.82 3.29
CA HIS A 160 1.38 -10.23 4.36
C HIS A 160 1.03 -8.76 4.13
N GLY A 161 1.51 -8.15 3.05
CA GLY A 161 1.47 -6.72 2.80
C GLY A 161 2.83 -6.12 3.10
N GLY A 162 2.84 -5.00 3.81
CA GLY A 162 4.04 -4.22 4.11
C GLY A 162 4.21 -3.07 3.11
N ASN A 163 5.46 -2.63 2.90
CA ASN A 163 5.84 -1.50 2.05
C ASN A 163 5.66 -1.80 0.56
N MET A 164 4.45 -1.60 0.04
CA MET A 164 4.12 -1.93 -1.35
C MET A 164 4.19 -0.69 -2.25
N ASP A 165 3.98 0.50 -1.68
CA ASP A 165 4.13 1.80 -2.34
C ASP A 165 3.54 1.81 -3.74
N TYR A 166 2.29 1.38 -3.83
CA TYR A 166 1.55 1.40 -5.08
C TYR A 166 0.52 2.51 -5.03
N ASN A 167 0.66 3.48 -5.94
CA ASN A 167 -0.21 4.65 -6.01
C ASN A 167 -1.68 4.34 -6.35
N GLY A 168 -2.01 3.10 -6.70
CA GLY A 168 -3.39 2.64 -6.79
C GLY A 168 -4.02 2.26 -5.44
N PHE A 169 -3.27 2.18 -4.33
CA PHE A 169 -3.78 1.92 -2.97
C PHE A 169 -4.29 3.19 -2.27
N GLY A 170 -5.13 3.93 -2.99
CA GLY A 170 -5.90 5.06 -2.48
C GLY A 170 -7.29 4.68 -1.95
N ALA A 171 -8.09 5.68 -1.62
CA ALA A 171 -9.48 5.50 -1.21
C ALA A 171 -10.32 4.78 -2.28
N GLY A 172 -11.27 3.94 -1.85
CA GLY A 172 -12.13 3.13 -2.70
C GLY A 172 -11.58 1.74 -3.05
N VAL A 173 -10.30 1.46 -2.75
CA VAL A 173 -9.73 0.12 -2.92
C VAL A 173 -10.13 -0.80 -1.77
N THR A 174 -10.40 -2.06 -2.11
CA THR A 174 -10.44 -3.18 -1.16
C THR A 174 -9.21 -4.05 -1.36
N VAL A 175 -8.46 -4.31 -0.29
CA VAL A 175 -7.32 -5.23 -0.30
C VAL A 175 -7.66 -6.50 0.50
N TYR A 176 -7.31 -7.65 -0.06
CA TYR A 176 -7.53 -8.97 0.51
C TYR A 176 -6.21 -9.54 0.98
N PHE A 177 -6.14 -9.84 2.27
CA PHE A 177 -4.98 -10.43 2.93
C PHE A 177 -5.26 -11.90 3.28
N PRO A 178 -4.31 -12.81 3.02
CA PRO A 178 -4.33 -14.11 3.67
C PRO A 178 -4.16 -13.94 5.18
N VAL A 179 -5.05 -14.55 5.98
CA VAL A 179 -4.93 -14.54 7.43
C VAL A 179 -3.93 -15.62 7.85
N PHE A 180 -2.83 -15.21 8.49
CA PHE A 180 -1.78 -16.12 8.96
C PHE A 180 -1.86 -16.43 10.46
N VAL A 181 -2.39 -15.50 11.23
CA VAL A 181 -2.52 -15.59 12.70
C VAL A 181 -3.94 -15.25 13.12
N LYS A 182 -4.34 -15.74 14.28
CA LYS A 182 -5.65 -15.43 14.84
C LYS A 182 -5.83 -13.92 15.00
N GLY A 183 -6.94 -13.41 14.52
CA GLY A 183 -7.27 -11.98 14.52
C GLY A 183 -6.62 -11.18 13.39
N ALA A 184 -5.84 -11.82 12.50
CA ALA A 184 -5.02 -11.24 11.43
C ALA A 184 -3.93 -10.26 11.90
N LEU A 185 -4.23 -9.36 12.85
CA LEU A 185 -3.39 -8.27 13.35
C LEU A 185 -3.03 -7.31 12.22
N PHE A 186 -3.96 -6.41 11.90
CA PHE A 186 -3.84 -5.47 10.78
C PHE A 186 -3.10 -4.19 11.18
N PHE A 187 -2.22 -3.70 10.32
CA PHE A 187 -1.39 -2.50 10.47
C PHE A 187 -1.56 -1.60 9.25
N LEU A 188 -1.40 -0.29 9.45
CA LEU A 188 -1.38 0.70 8.37
C LEU A 188 -0.58 1.95 8.74
N GLY A 189 0.04 2.58 7.75
CA GLY A 189 0.90 3.75 7.93
C GLY A 189 1.41 4.28 6.59
N ASP A 190 2.41 5.15 6.66
CA ASP A 190 3.17 5.59 5.50
C ASP A 190 2.32 6.30 4.43
N GLY A 191 1.72 7.43 4.81
CA GLY A 191 0.82 8.17 3.93
C GLY A 191 1.58 9.03 2.92
N HIS A 192 1.34 8.81 1.62
CA HIS A 192 1.95 9.63 0.57
C HIS A 192 0.88 10.52 -0.08
N ALA A 193 1.10 11.83 -0.04
CA ALA A 193 0.18 12.80 -0.62
C ALA A 193 0.19 12.75 -2.16
N VAL A 194 1.35 12.42 -2.74
CA VAL A 194 1.58 12.16 -4.17
C VAL A 194 2.72 11.16 -4.29
N GLN A 195 2.61 10.19 -5.19
CA GLN A 195 3.68 9.25 -5.52
C GLN A 195 3.63 8.87 -7.00
N GLY A 196 4.80 8.81 -7.64
CA GLY A 196 4.95 8.26 -8.99
C GLY A 196 5.12 6.73 -8.97
N ASP A 197 4.86 6.10 -10.11
CA ASP A 197 5.11 4.67 -10.32
C ASP A 197 6.60 4.35 -10.07
N GLY A 198 6.85 3.25 -9.38
CA GLY A 198 8.18 2.79 -9.03
C GLY A 198 8.83 3.49 -7.84
N GLU A 199 8.24 4.58 -7.33
CA GLU A 199 8.75 5.33 -6.17
C GLU A 199 10.28 5.57 -6.27
N ILE A 200 10.74 6.01 -7.44
CA ILE A 200 12.17 5.91 -7.81
C ILE A 200 13.11 6.78 -6.96
N THR A 201 12.59 7.64 -6.09
CA THR A 201 13.33 8.45 -5.11
C THR A 201 13.32 7.85 -3.69
N GLY A 202 12.61 6.73 -3.50
CA GLY A 202 12.43 5.98 -2.26
C GLY A 202 11.59 6.67 -1.19
N MET A 203 10.78 7.64 -1.62
CA MET A 203 9.75 8.35 -0.84
C MET A 203 8.70 8.88 -1.83
N GLY A 204 7.44 8.87 -1.43
CA GLY A 204 6.44 9.79 -1.96
C GLY A 204 6.59 11.20 -1.38
N ILE A 205 5.54 12.01 -1.49
CA ILE A 205 5.40 13.20 -0.63
C ILE A 205 4.82 12.74 0.71
N GLU A 206 5.69 12.45 1.66
CA GLU A 206 5.37 11.83 2.95
C GLU A 206 4.64 12.76 3.90
N SER A 207 3.54 12.29 4.49
CA SER A 207 2.78 13.04 5.49
C SER A 207 2.02 12.11 6.45
N SER A 208 1.64 12.66 7.61
CA SER A 208 0.63 12.04 8.47
C SER A 208 -0.76 12.15 7.83
N PHE A 209 -1.57 11.11 8.01
CA PHE A 209 -2.88 10.98 7.36
C PHE A 209 -4.01 10.77 8.37
N ASP A 210 -5.22 11.18 8.01
CA ASP A 210 -6.45 10.61 8.56
C ASP A 210 -6.90 9.49 7.62
N VAL A 211 -7.28 8.34 8.19
CA VAL A 211 -7.68 7.14 7.45
C VAL A 211 -8.99 6.59 8.02
N GLN A 212 -9.89 6.23 7.12
CA GLN A 212 -11.09 5.45 7.43
C GLN A 212 -11.05 4.13 6.64
N PHE A 213 -11.21 3.01 7.34
CA PHE A 213 -11.26 1.69 6.69
C PHE A 213 -12.34 0.80 7.31
N THR A 214 -12.85 -0.13 6.52
CA THR A 214 -13.86 -1.11 6.91
C THR A 214 -13.35 -2.52 6.66
N VAL A 215 -13.56 -3.41 7.62
CA VAL A 215 -13.05 -4.79 7.54
C VAL A 215 -14.15 -5.80 7.25
N LYS A 216 -13.81 -6.87 6.53
CA LYS A 216 -14.66 -8.05 6.37
C LYS A 216 -13.86 -9.35 6.43
N VAL A 217 -14.40 -10.37 7.10
CA VAL A 217 -13.77 -11.71 7.13
C VAL A 217 -14.46 -12.63 6.13
N ILE A 218 -13.67 -13.22 5.23
CA ILE A 218 -14.13 -14.24 4.29
C ILE A 218 -13.64 -15.60 4.78
N LYS A 219 -14.59 -16.42 5.26
CA LYS A 219 -14.29 -17.68 5.95
C LYS A 219 -13.96 -18.82 4.99
N GLY A 220 -13.00 -19.67 5.38
CA GLY A 220 -12.73 -20.96 4.74
C GLY A 220 -12.21 -20.86 3.30
N LYS A 221 -11.58 -19.73 2.97
CA LYS A 221 -10.96 -19.48 1.67
C LYS A 221 -9.64 -18.77 1.91
N SER A 222 -8.56 -19.27 1.31
CA SER A 222 -7.24 -18.68 1.39
C SER A 222 -6.75 -18.19 0.02
N ILE A 223 -5.78 -17.29 0.05
CA ILE A 223 -4.99 -16.80 -1.09
C ILE A 223 -3.51 -16.92 -0.74
N ASP A 224 -2.64 -16.97 -1.74
CA ASP A 224 -1.19 -17.12 -1.50
C ASP A 224 -0.52 -15.76 -1.27
N ASN A 225 -0.84 -14.78 -2.12
CA ASN A 225 -0.45 -13.38 -1.96
C ASN A 225 -1.68 -12.48 -1.89
N LEU A 226 -1.43 -11.20 -1.66
CA LEU A 226 -2.44 -10.18 -1.60
C LEU A 226 -3.14 -10.00 -2.95
N ARG A 227 -4.41 -9.65 -2.86
CA ARG A 227 -5.22 -9.21 -4.00
C ARG A 227 -5.83 -7.87 -3.67
N ALA A 228 -6.19 -7.10 -4.66
CA ALA A 228 -6.96 -5.89 -4.48
C ALA A 228 -8.02 -5.75 -5.55
N GLU A 229 -9.01 -4.91 -5.30
CA GLU A 229 -9.94 -4.47 -6.31
C GLU A 229 -10.42 -3.04 -6.04
N ASN A 230 -10.78 -2.34 -7.11
CA ASN A 230 -11.56 -1.11 -7.06
C ASN A 230 -12.75 -1.24 -8.01
N ASP A 231 -13.43 -0.14 -8.33
CA ASP A 231 -14.57 -0.13 -9.24
C ASP A 231 -14.23 -0.63 -10.66
N GLU A 232 -12.99 -0.46 -11.09
CA GLU A 232 -12.57 -0.74 -12.46
C GLU A 232 -11.81 -2.06 -12.63
N TYR A 233 -11.00 -2.46 -11.65
CA TYR A 233 -10.03 -3.54 -11.78
C TYR A 233 -10.12 -4.54 -10.65
N ILE A 234 -9.85 -5.80 -10.98
CA ILE A 234 -9.23 -6.73 -10.03
C ILE A 234 -7.71 -6.67 -10.21
N MET A 235 -6.97 -6.86 -9.12
CA MET A 235 -5.53 -6.68 -9.07
C MET A 235 -4.86 -7.77 -8.22
N THR A 236 -3.72 -8.26 -8.67
CA THR A 236 -2.86 -9.16 -7.89
C THR A 236 -1.48 -8.55 -7.71
N VAL A 237 -0.89 -8.79 -6.53
CA VAL A 237 0.33 -8.12 -6.10
C VAL A 237 1.46 -9.14 -6.04
N GLY A 238 2.58 -8.82 -6.66
CA GLY A 238 3.82 -9.58 -6.52
C GLY A 238 4.88 -8.73 -5.84
N ASN A 239 5.41 -9.24 -4.72
CA ASN A 239 6.45 -8.59 -3.93
C ASN A 239 7.71 -9.46 -3.96
N ALA A 240 8.75 -9.03 -4.66
CA ALA A 240 10.00 -9.77 -4.77
C ALA A 240 11.15 -8.91 -5.34
N ARG A 241 12.38 -9.43 -5.21
CA ARG A 241 13.50 -9.04 -6.07
C ARG A 241 14.04 -10.29 -6.78
N PRO A 242 14.39 -10.22 -8.08
CA PRO A 242 14.27 -9.08 -9.01
C PRO A 242 12.83 -8.79 -9.48
N LEU A 243 12.61 -7.69 -10.24
CA LEU A 243 11.28 -7.20 -10.63
C LEU A 243 10.52 -8.18 -11.55
N ASP A 244 11.23 -8.94 -12.38
CA ASP A 244 10.65 -10.00 -13.21
C ASP A 244 10.06 -11.14 -12.35
N LEU A 245 10.64 -11.43 -11.18
CA LEU A 245 10.03 -12.37 -10.22
C LEU A 245 8.75 -11.79 -9.62
N ALA A 246 8.74 -10.49 -9.27
CA ALA A 246 7.53 -9.81 -8.79
C ALA A 246 6.41 -9.89 -9.85
N LEU A 247 6.74 -9.64 -11.12
CA LEU A 247 5.81 -9.80 -12.24
C LEU A 247 5.29 -11.23 -12.37
N GLN A 248 6.17 -12.24 -12.28
CA GLN A 248 5.77 -13.65 -12.35
C GLN A 248 4.80 -14.03 -11.23
N ILE A 249 5.04 -13.56 -10.00
CA ILE A 249 4.15 -13.79 -8.85
C ILE A 249 2.78 -13.15 -9.11
N ALA A 250 2.76 -11.85 -9.45
CA ALA A 250 1.51 -11.12 -9.71
C ALA A 250 0.69 -11.80 -10.82
N THR A 251 1.34 -12.20 -11.92
CA THR A 251 0.69 -12.90 -13.05
C THR A 251 0.13 -14.26 -12.64
N THR A 252 0.91 -15.05 -11.90
CA THR A 252 0.50 -16.37 -11.44
C THR A 252 -0.73 -16.29 -10.53
N ASP A 253 -0.76 -15.30 -9.65
CA ASP A 253 -1.89 -15.12 -8.73
C ASP A 253 -3.15 -14.61 -9.45
N MET A 254 -3.02 -13.81 -10.51
CA MET A 254 -4.15 -13.45 -11.37
C MET A 254 -4.75 -14.69 -12.05
N ILE A 255 -3.90 -15.57 -12.59
CA ILE A 255 -4.34 -16.85 -13.18
C ILE A 255 -5.08 -17.69 -12.13
N LYS A 256 -4.52 -17.82 -10.92
CA LYS A 256 -5.17 -18.56 -9.83
C LYS A 256 -6.52 -17.95 -9.44
N TRP A 257 -6.62 -16.62 -9.39
CA TRP A 257 -7.88 -15.94 -9.08
C TRP A 257 -8.95 -16.20 -10.14
N LEU A 258 -8.59 -16.08 -11.42
CA LEU A 258 -9.49 -16.37 -12.54
C LEU A 258 -9.96 -17.83 -12.57
N LYS A 259 -9.09 -18.78 -12.19
CA LYS A 259 -9.48 -20.19 -12.04
C LYS A 259 -10.41 -20.41 -10.86
N SER A 260 -10.07 -19.85 -9.70
CA SER A 260 -10.77 -20.15 -8.44
C SER A 260 -12.16 -19.52 -8.41
N ASP A 261 -12.28 -18.26 -8.82
CA ASP A 261 -13.49 -17.47 -8.58
C ASP A 261 -14.33 -17.34 -9.85
N TYR A 262 -13.70 -17.20 -11.01
CA TYR A 262 -14.37 -17.04 -12.31
C TYR A 262 -14.43 -18.34 -13.12
N LYS A 263 -13.89 -19.45 -12.59
CA LYS A 263 -13.94 -20.80 -13.16
C LYS A 263 -13.43 -20.89 -14.61
N LEU A 264 -12.53 -19.98 -15.00
CA LEU A 264 -11.94 -19.97 -16.34
C LEU A 264 -10.91 -21.10 -16.51
N LYS A 265 -10.83 -21.65 -17.73
CA LYS A 265 -9.84 -22.67 -18.12
C LYS A 265 -8.60 -22.02 -18.74
N ASP A 266 -7.49 -22.75 -18.74
CA ASP A 266 -6.17 -22.26 -19.18
C ASP A 266 -6.18 -21.53 -20.52
N ASN A 267 -6.76 -22.13 -21.57
CA ASN A 267 -6.79 -21.49 -22.89
C ASN A 267 -7.60 -20.18 -22.89
N ALA A 268 -8.71 -20.11 -22.14
CA ALA A 268 -9.52 -18.89 -22.05
C ALA A 268 -8.80 -17.80 -21.25
N ILE A 269 -8.11 -18.19 -20.17
CA ILE A 269 -7.25 -17.27 -19.39
C ILE A 269 -6.11 -16.75 -20.27
N GLY A 270 -5.46 -17.60 -21.06
CA GLY A 270 -4.38 -17.20 -21.96
C GLY A 270 -4.82 -16.16 -22.99
N VAL A 271 -5.99 -16.35 -23.62
CA VAL A 271 -6.59 -15.35 -24.52
C VAL A 271 -6.90 -14.05 -23.75
N LEU A 272 -7.58 -14.15 -22.62
CA LEU A 272 -7.98 -12.95 -21.87
C LEU A 272 -6.76 -12.13 -21.40
N LEU A 273 -5.82 -12.77 -20.70
CA LEU A 273 -4.66 -12.08 -20.16
C LEU A 273 -3.70 -11.60 -21.26
N GLY A 274 -3.54 -12.36 -22.34
CA GLY A 274 -2.67 -11.98 -23.45
C GLY A 274 -3.10 -10.71 -24.20
N GLN A 275 -4.36 -10.28 -24.05
CA GLN A 275 -4.89 -9.08 -24.71
C GLN A 275 -5.34 -7.98 -23.74
N CYS A 276 -5.66 -8.31 -22.48
CA CYS A 276 -6.37 -7.40 -21.59
C CYS A 276 -5.67 -7.06 -20.28
N ILE A 277 -4.55 -7.72 -19.95
CA ILE A 277 -3.82 -7.45 -18.71
C ILE A 277 -3.11 -6.10 -18.78
N GLN A 278 -2.92 -5.47 -17.63
CA GLN A 278 -2.10 -4.28 -17.46
C GLN A 278 -1.17 -4.49 -16.29
N TYR A 279 0.03 -3.91 -16.36
CA TYR A 279 1.00 -3.94 -15.26
C TYR A 279 1.33 -2.53 -14.82
N ASP A 280 1.39 -2.33 -13.51
CA ASP A 280 1.92 -1.11 -12.89
C ASP A 280 3.08 -1.51 -11.96
N VAL A 281 4.12 -0.68 -11.92
CA VAL A 281 5.19 -0.83 -10.94
C VAL A 281 4.77 -0.09 -9.68
N GLY A 282 4.71 -0.79 -8.53
CA GLY A 282 4.48 -0.20 -7.22
C GLY A 282 5.73 0.57 -6.80
N ASN A 283 6.66 -0.08 -6.12
CA ASN A 283 8.04 0.42 -5.97
C ASN A 283 9.07 -0.42 -6.74
N PHE A 284 10.18 0.25 -7.03
CA PHE A 284 11.45 -0.32 -7.45
C PHE A 284 12.57 0.23 -6.56
N PHE A 285 12.30 0.41 -5.26
CA PHE A 285 13.25 0.97 -4.29
C PHE A 285 13.54 0.01 -3.14
N ASP A 286 12.50 -0.61 -2.61
CA ASP A 286 12.53 -1.35 -1.35
C ASP A 286 13.19 -2.71 -1.42
N PRO A 287 13.59 -3.31 -0.28
CA PRO A 287 14.12 -4.68 -0.20
C PRO A 287 13.34 -5.73 -1.01
N ALA A 288 12.03 -5.55 -1.18
CA ALA A 288 11.20 -6.25 -2.15
C ALA A 288 10.57 -5.22 -3.10
N TYR A 289 10.71 -5.41 -4.42
CA TYR A 289 10.00 -4.59 -5.39
C TYR A 289 8.56 -5.07 -5.52
N THR A 290 7.67 -4.16 -5.90
CA THR A 290 6.24 -4.45 -6.06
C THR A 290 5.82 -4.30 -7.51
N MET A 291 5.12 -5.31 -8.03
CA MET A 291 4.48 -5.30 -9.35
C MET A 291 3.00 -5.63 -9.20
N ILE A 292 2.15 -4.83 -9.85
CA ILE A 292 0.71 -5.00 -9.84
C ILE A 292 0.26 -5.53 -11.19
N CYS A 293 -0.48 -6.62 -11.17
CA CYS A 293 -1.13 -7.19 -12.33
C CYS A 293 -2.63 -6.86 -12.28
N LYS A 294 -3.12 -6.07 -13.23
CA LYS A 294 -4.51 -5.58 -13.27
C LYS A 294 -5.29 -6.20 -14.42
N LEU A 295 -6.57 -6.46 -14.17
CA LEU A 295 -7.54 -6.83 -15.19
C LEU A 295 -8.85 -6.07 -14.98
N ARG A 296 -9.34 -5.39 -16.02
CA ARG A 296 -10.58 -4.62 -15.92
C ARG A 296 -11.77 -5.54 -15.66
N LYS A 297 -12.58 -5.22 -14.64
CA LYS A 297 -13.80 -5.94 -14.25
C LYS A 297 -14.81 -6.06 -15.38
N LYS A 298 -14.85 -5.09 -16.32
CA LYS A 298 -15.75 -5.14 -17.49
C LYS A 298 -15.57 -6.39 -18.36
N TRP A 299 -14.37 -6.99 -18.35
CA TRP A 299 -14.10 -8.23 -19.07
C TRP A 299 -14.59 -9.49 -18.34
N LEU A 300 -15.00 -9.35 -17.08
CA LEU A 300 -15.39 -10.44 -16.19
C LEU A 300 -16.90 -10.54 -15.98
N ILE A 301 -17.68 -9.56 -16.43
CA ILE A 301 -19.14 -9.43 -16.19
C ILE A 301 -19.91 -10.71 -16.59
N ASN A 302 -19.48 -11.41 -17.64
CA ASN A 302 -20.14 -12.62 -18.12
C ASN A 302 -19.75 -13.91 -17.36
N PHE A 303 -18.74 -13.84 -16.49
CA PHE A 303 -18.16 -14.98 -15.79
C PHE A 303 -18.49 -15.00 -14.28
N SER A 304 -19.05 -13.91 -13.75
CA SER A 304 -19.53 -13.81 -12.37
C SER A 304 -20.87 -14.55 -12.17
N LYS A 305 -20.87 -15.88 -12.33
CA LYS A 305 -22.01 -16.75 -12.05
C LYS A 305 -21.78 -17.62 -10.82
#